data_AF-A0A382GKG1-F1
#
_entry.id   AF-A0A382GKG1-F1
#
_cell.length_a   1.000
_cell.length_b   1.000
_cell.length_c   1.000
_cell.angle_alpha   90.00
_cell.angle_beta   90.00
_cell.angle_gamma   90.00
#
_symmetry.space_group_name_H-M   'P 1'
#
loop_
_entity.id
_entity.type
_entity.pdbx_description
1 polymer ?
#
loop_
_entity_poly.entity_id
_entity_poly.type
_entity_poly.pdbx_seq_one_letter_code
_entity_poly.pdbx_strand_id
1 'polypeptide(L)'
;MNNKIYDCITFFDESLQANLRFNILNNYVEQFVICESKFDHKGNHKGVNFNVENYREFKNKITHLVIEEQFPDTSNPWRTQAFQREFIFN
;
A
#
# COMPACT_ATOMS: atom_id res chain seq x y z
N MET A 1 -17.86 17.72 13.08
CA MET A 1 -16.59 17.03 12.78
C MET A 1 -16.45 16.97 11.27
N ASN A 2 -15.31 17.35 10.72
CA ASN A 2 -15.04 17.13 9.30
C ASN A 2 -14.43 15.73 9.17
N ASN A 3 -15.14 14.82 8.51
CA ASN A 3 -14.61 13.47 8.28
C ASN A 3 -13.50 13.57 7.23
N LYS A 4 -12.36 12.95 7.51
CA LYS A 4 -11.28 12.80 6.54
C LYS A 4 -11.47 11.51 5.75
N ILE A 5 -11.20 11.55 4.46
CA ILE A 5 -11.28 10.45 3.51
C ILE A 5 -9.86 10.05 3.12
N TYR A 6 -9.58 8.76 3.29
CA TYR A 6 -8.30 8.15 2.98
C TYR A 6 -8.50 7.07 1.91
N ASP A 7 -7.64 7.06 0.89
CA ASP A 7 -7.56 5.95 -0.05
C ASP A 7 -6.48 4.96 0.42
N CYS A 8 -6.90 3.77 0.84
CA CYS A 8 -5.99 2.73 1.32
C CYS A 8 -5.68 1.71 0.22
N ILE A 9 -4.39 1.45 -0.03
CA ILE A 9 -3.90 0.58 -1.10
C ILE A 9 -2.98 -0.48 -0.48
N THR A 10 -3.40 -1.74 -0.56
CA THR A 10 -2.54 -2.89 -0.34
C THR A 10 -1.75 -3.15 -1.62
N PHE A 11 -0.49 -2.70 -1.66
CA PHE A 11 0.34 -2.70 -2.86
C PHE A 11 1.09 -4.04 -3.04
N PHE A 12 0.81 -4.71 -4.15
CA PHE A 12 1.49 -5.94 -4.60
C PHE A 12 2.15 -5.73 -5.98
N ASP A 13 2.98 -4.70 -6.09
CA ASP A 13 3.70 -4.33 -7.33
C ASP A 13 2.76 -3.85 -8.47
N GLU A 14 1.57 -3.39 -8.11
CA GLU A 14 0.51 -2.95 -9.02
C GLU A 14 0.64 -1.44 -9.35
N SER A 15 1.79 -1.04 -9.91
CA SER A 15 2.11 0.38 -10.17
C SER A 15 1.11 1.09 -11.10
N LEU A 16 0.51 0.37 -12.05
CA LEU A 16 -0.50 0.91 -12.96
C LEU A 16 -1.78 1.28 -12.20
N GLN A 17 -2.24 0.40 -11.30
CA GLN A 17 -3.42 0.58 -10.48
C GLN A 17 -3.22 1.72 -9.48
N ALA A 18 -2.05 1.78 -8.83
CA ALA A 18 -1.69 2.88 -7.95
C ALA A 18 -1.72 4.23 -8.71
N ASN A 19 -1.10 4.28 -9.89
CA ASN A 19 -1.07 5.49 -10.71
C ASN A 19 -2.49 5.95 -11.12
N LEU A 20 -3.34 5.02 -11.55
CA LEU A 20 -4.72 5.30 -11.91
C LEU A 20 -5.49 5.88 -10.72
N ARG A 21 -5.36 5.27 -9.54
CA ARG A 21 -6.02 5.74 -8.32
C ARG A 21 -5.57 7.13 -7.92
N PHE A 22 -4.26 7.42 -7.96
CA PHE A 22 -3.74 8.75 -7.66
C PHE A 22 -4.37 9.81 -8.56
N ASN A 23 -4.36 9.58 -9.88
CA ASN A 23 -4.91 10.54 -10.83
C ASN A 23 -6.43 10.74 -10.67
N ILE A 24 -7.20 9.67 -10.43
CA ILE A 24 -8.66 9.75 -10.29
C ILE A 24 -9.05 10.40 -8.96
N LEU A 25 -8.40 10.03 -7.86
CA LEU A 25 -8.86 10.31 -6.50
C LEU A 25 -8.18 11.52 -5.84
N ASN A 26 -7.15 12.12 -6.44
CA ASN A 26 -6.34 13.18 -5.81
C ASN A 26 -7.17 14.35 -5.25
N ASN A 27 -8.27 14.72 -5.91
CA ASN A 27 -9.13 15.82 -5.48
C ASN A 27 -10.22 15.41 -4.46
N TYR A 28 -10.35 14.12 -4.18
CA TYR A 28 -11.44 13.55 -3.36
C TYR A 28 -10.95 12.97 -2.04
N VAL A 29 -9.64 12.79 -1.87
CA VAL A 29 -9.04 12.24 -0.65
C VAL A 29 -7.99 13.19 -0.06
N GLU A 30 -7.92 13.19 1.26
CA GLU A 30 -6.89 13.91 2.00
C GLU A 30 -5.53 13.24 1.81
N GLN A 31 -5.51 11.90 1.74
CA GLN A 31 -4.27 11.13 1.74
C GLN A 31 -4.46 9.76 1.08
N PHE A 32 -3.39 9.29 0.45
CA PHE A 32 -3.19 7.93 -0.02
C PHE A 32 -2.31 7.18 0.98
N VAL A 33 -2.79 6.05 1.48
CA VAL A 33 -2.03 5.16 2.36
C VAL A 33 -1.65 3.92 1.57
N ILE A 34 -0.38 3.83 1.21
CA ILE A 34 0.20 2.69 0.51
C ILE A 34 0.82 1.77 1.55
N CYS A 35 0.42 0.51 1.56
CA CYS A 35 1.07 -0.51 2.36
C CYS A 35 1.64 -1.59 1.44
N GLU A 36 2.95 -1.79 1.48
CA GLU A 36 3.62 -2.92 0.84
C GLU A 36 4.40 -3.77 1.85
N SER A 37 4.81 -4.96 1.45
CA SER A 37 5.70 -5.83 2.23
C SER A 37 7.02 -6.08 1.49
N LYS A 38 8.08 -6.35 2.24
CA LYS A 38 9.33 -6.91 1.68
C LYS A 38 9.16 -8.32 1.12
N PHE A 39 8.02 -8.97 1.35
CA PHE A 39 7.73 -10.33 0.92
C PHE A 39 6.54 -10.36 -0.05
N ASP A 40 6.57 -11.31 -0.99
CA ASP A 40 5.44 -11.60 -1.87
C ASP A 40 4.33 -12.39 -1.14
N HIS A 41 3.22 -12.65 -1.83
CA HIS A 41 2.07 -13.37 -1.26
C HIS A 41 2.38 -14.81 -0.79
N LYS A 42 3.52 -15.39 -1.21
CA LYS A 42 4.02 -16.71 -0.79
C LYS A 42 5.12 -16.61 0.27
N GLY A 43 5.48 -15.42 0.73
CA GLY A 43 6.54 -15.19 1.71
C GLY A 43 7.95 -15.15 1.13
N ASN A 44 8.12 -15.08 -0.20
CA ASN A 44 9.45 -14.90 -0.78
C ASN A 44 9.88 -13.45 -0.66
N HIS A 45 11.14 -13.20 -0.31
CA HIS A 45 11.65 -11.84 -0.23
C HIS A 45 11.69 -11.20 -1.64
N LYS A 46 10.98 -10.08 -1.80
CA LYS A 46 10.93 -9.26 -3.02
C LYS A 46 11.56 -7.87 -2.85
N GLY A 47 11.72 -7.40 -1.62
CA GLY A 47 12.14 -6.02 -1.33
C GLY A 47 10.99 -5.00 -1.41
N VAL A 48 11.35 -3.71 -1.47
CA VAL A 48 10.42 -2.58 -1.47
C VAL A 48 10.36 -2.02 -2.89
N ASN A 49 9.21 -2.16 -3.56
CA ASN A 49 9.06 -1.84 -4.98
C ASN A 49 8.30 -0.52 -5.21
N PHE A 50 7.49 -0.08 -4.26
CA PHE A 50 6.84 1.22 -4.32
C PHE A 50 7.86 2.32 -4.06
N ASN A 51 8.00 3.21 -5.04
CA ASN A 51 8.86 4.39 -4.93
C ASN A 51 8.01 5.66 -5.09
N VAL A 52 7.87 6.42 -4.01
CA VAL A 52 7.12 7.69 -3.98
C VAL A 52 7.68 8.73 -4.96
N GLU A 53 8.97 8.66 -5.30
CA GLU A 53 9.60 9.57 -6.26
C GLU A 53 9.07 9.40 -7.69
N ASN A 54 8.42 8.27 -7.99
CA ASN A 54 7.72 8.06 -9.27
C ASN A 54 6.40 8.85 -9.34
N TYR A 55 5.91 9.36 -8.21
CA TYR A 55 4.60 10.00 -8.05
C TYR A 55 4.71 11.39 -7.43
N ARG A 56 5.65 12.20 -7.93
CA ARG A 56 6.03 13.50 -7.34
C ARG A 56 4.86 14.45 -7.11
N GLU A 57 3.89 14.47 -8.03
CA GLU A 57 2.69 15.32 -7.94
C GLU A 57 1.82 15.00 -6.73
N PHE A 58 1.85 13.74 -6.26
CA PHE A 58 1.03 13.24 -5.17
C PHE A 58 1.83 13.03 -3.88
N LYS A 59 3.15 13.22 -3.91
CA LYS A 59 4.08 12.90 -2.82
C LYS A 59 3.65 13.47 -1.46
N ASN A 60 3.13 14.69 -1.43
CA ASN A 60 2.68 15.36 -0.20
C ASN A 60 1.41 14.72 0.41
N LYS A 61 0.71 13.88 -0.34
CA LYS A 61 -0.48 13.14 0.10
C LYS A 61 -0.22 11.65 0.29
N ILE A 62 1.01 11.15 0.09
CA ILE A 62 1.30 9.72 0.18
C ILE A 62 1.94 9.39 1.53
N THR A 63 1.37 8.42 2.24
CA THR A 63 2.04 7.70 3.32
C THR A 63 2.38 6.31 2.85
N HIS A 64 3.65 5.95 2.98
CA HIS A 64 4.17 4.64 2.60
C HIS A 64 4.49 3.83 3.86
N LEU A 65 3.72 2.77 4.09
CA LEU A 65 3.90 1.78 5.14
C LEU A 65 4.59 0.56 4.54
N VAL A 66 5.67 0.10 5.18
CA VAL A 66 6.41 -1.08 4.73
C VAL A 66 6.39 -2.13 5.85
N ILE A 67 5.91 -3.32 5.53
CA ILE A 67 6.03 -4.49 6.40
C ILE A 67 7.41 -5.09 6.19
N GLU A 68 8.23 -4.94 7.23
CA GLU A 68 9.63 -5.35 7.25
C GLU A 68 9.80 -6.84 7.61
N GLU A 69 8.88 -7.36 8.42
CA GLU A 69 8.91 -8.73 8.94
C GLU A 69 8.18 -9.73 8.04
N GLN A 70 8.53 -11.01 8.15
CA GLN A 70 7.87 -12.08 7.42
C GLN A 70 6.42 -12.26 7.92
N PHE A 71 5.52 -12.65 7.01
CA PHE A 71 4.14 -12.96 7.36
C PHE A 71 4.05 -14.15 8.33
N PRO A 72 3.16 -14.10 9.33
CA PRO A 72 3.03 -15.16 10.33
C PRO A 72 2.55 -16.50 9.73
N ASP A 73 1.83 -16.44 8.61
CA ASP A 73 1.32 -17.61 7.88
C ASP A 73 1.35 -17.33 6.38
N THR A 74 2.27 -18.02 5.68
CA THR A 74 2.45 -17.94 4.23
C THR A 74 1.82 -19.11 3.48
N SER A 75 1.14 -20.03 4.18
CA SER A 75 0.50 -21.20 3.57
C SER A 75 -0.66 -20.84 2.65
N ASN A 76 -1.26 -19.67 2.86
CA ASN A 76 -2.40 -19.16 2.11
C ASN A 76 -2.17 -17.70 1.70
N PRO A 77 -2.07 -17.39 0.40
CA PRO A 77 -1.91 -16.02 -0.11
C PRO A 77 -2.97 -15.03 0.38
N TRP A 78 -4.19 -15.50 0.67
CA TRP A 78 -5.27 -14.65 1.20
C TRP A 78 -5.03 -14.24 2.65
N ARG A 79 -4.33 -15.06 3.44
CA ARG A 79 -3.92 -14.71 4.81
C ARG A 79 -2.82 -13.67 4.79
N THR A 80 -1.83 -13.85 3.91
CA THR A 80 -0.81 -12.85 3.63
C THR A 80 -1.42 -11.50 3.22
N GLN A 81 -2.37 -11.52 2.28
CA GLN A 81 -3.08 -10.31 1.86
C GLN A 81 -3.88 -9.67 2.99
N ALA A 82 -4.58 -10.46 3.80
CA ALA A 82 -5.35 -9.96 4.93
C ALA A 82 -4.44 -9.29 5.97
N PHE A 83 -3.30 -9.91 6.30
CA PHE A 83 -2.31 -9.34 7.22
C PHE A 83 -1.81 -7.97 6.73
N GLN A 84 -1.42 -7.86 5.45
CA GLN A 84 -0.95 -6.59 4.89
C GLN A 84 -2.04 -5.51 4.85
N ARG A 85 -3.29 -5.90 4.57
CA ARG A 85 -4.44 -4.98 4.62
C ARG A 85 -4.71 -4.49 6.03
N GLU A 86 -4.66 -5.37 7.02
CA GLU A 86 -4.93 -5.05 8.42
C GLU A 86 -3.83 -4.16 9.02
N PHE A 87 -2.59 -4.31 8.57
CA PHE A 87 -1.46 -3.48 8.96
C PHE A 87 -1.68 -1.98 8.70
N ILE A 88 -2.53 -1.62 7.74
CA ILE A 88 -2.88 -0.21 7.45
C ILE A 88 -3.55 0.48 8.66
N PHE A 89 -4.22 -0.29 9.52
CA PHE A 89 -5.01 0.23 10.65
C PHE A 89 -4.29 0.20 12.00
N ASN A 90 -3.08 -0.38 12.05
CA ASN A 90 -2.26 -0.47 13.26
C ASN A 90 -1.38 0.77 13.45
#